data_AF-A0A7Y2J8T2-F1
#
_entry.id   AF-A0A7Y2J8T2-F1
#
_cell.length_a   1.000
_cell.length_b   1.000
_cell.length_c   1.000
_cell.angle_alpha   90.00
_cell.angle_beta   90.00
_cell.angle_gamma   90.00
#
_symmetry.space_group_name_H-M   'P 1'
#
loop_
_entity.id
_entity.type
_entity.pdbx_description
1 polymer ?
#
loop_
_entity_poly.entity_id
_entity_poly.type
_entity_poly.pdbx_seq_one_letter_code
_entity_poly.pdbx_strand_id
1 'polypeptide(L)'
;FLYLGGLDKKLSCPRLETPRQSIPAGSVAIGGDQTGIYPKSSPGGWNIIGRSPVPLFDINNNPPTVARAGDLIRFVPIDHQQFLDIDARIKAGEYKLQIKPGND
;
A
#
# COMPACT_ATOMS: atom_id res chain seq x y z
N PHE A 1 7.10 5.99 -2.22
CA PHE A 1 6.31 5.56 -1.06
C PHE A 1 5.03 6.38 -1.06
N LEU A 2 3.86 5.79 -0.83
CA LEU A 2 2.61 6.54 -0.78
C LEU A 2 2.35 7.00 0.66
N TYR A 3 2.41 8.32 0.90
CA TYR A 3 1.98 8.94 2.14
C TYR A 3 0.51 9.34 2.00
N LEU A 4 -0.34 8.84 2.88
CA LEU A 4 -1.78 9.05 2.83
C LEU A 4 -2.24 9.81 4.07
N GLY A 5 -2.95 10.91 3.84
CA GLY A 5 -3.66 11.66 4.89
C GLY A 5 -5.07 11.13 5.13
N GLY A 6 -5.74 11.68 6.14
CA GLY A 6 -7.13 11.32 6.46
C GLY A 6 -7.30 10.08 7.34
N LEU A 7 -6.23 9.62 8.01
CA LEU A 7 -6.32 8.55 8.99
C LEU A 7 -7.20 8.99 10.17
N ASP A 8 -8.11 8.10 10.62
CA ASP A 8 -8.86 8.32 11.85
C ASP A 8 -7.89 8.46 13.04
N LYS A 9 -8.03 9.53 13.81
CA LYS A 9 -7.18 9.81 14.98
C LYS A 9 -7.16 8.66 15.99
N LYS A 10 -8.22 7.84 16.07
CA LYS A 10 -8.27 6.65 16.93
C LYS A 10 -7.26 5.57 16.53
N LEU A 11 -6.80 5.58 15.28
CA LEU A 11 -5.81 4.64 14.75
C LEU A 11 -4.38 5.18 14.85
N SER A 12 -4.20 6.44 15.22
CA SER A 12 -2.88 7.06 15.34
C SER A 12 -2.02 6.30 16.32
N CYS A 13 -0.81 5.95 15.88
CA CYS A 13 0.13 5.16 16.68
C CYS A 13 1.56 5.61 16.39
N PRO A 14 2.39 5.89 17.42
CA PRO A 14 3.76 6.34 17.21
C PRO A 14 4.57 5.32 16.41
N ARG A 15 5.59 5.81 15.71
CA ARG A 15 6.56 4.95 15.03
C ARG A 15 7.31 4.11 16.07
N LEU A 16 7.76 2.93 15.66
CA LEU A 16 8.68 2.11 16.43
C LEU A 16 9.95 2.91 16.76
N GLU A 17 10.42 2.76 17.99
CA GLU A 17 11.67 3.37 18.45
C GLU A 17 12.87 2.86 17.64
N THR A 18 12.91 1.54 17.37
CA THR A 18 13.89 0.91 16.49
C THR A 18 13.22 0.48 15.18
N PRO A 19 13.57 1.08 14.03
CA PRO A 19 13.06 0.67 12.74
C PRO A 19 13.39 -0.79 12.38
N ARG A 20 12.50 -1.45 11.65
CA ARG A 20 12.81 -2.73 11.01
C ARG A 20 13.83 -2.49 9.91
N GLN A 21 14.82 -3.37 9.80
CA GLN A 21 15.83 -3.33 8.74
C GLN A 21 15.25 -3.60 7.35
N SER A 22 14.16 -4.37 7.28
CA SER A 22 13.49 -4.69 6.03
C SER A 22 11.99 -4.86 6.26
N ILE A 23 11.20 -4.12 5.50
CA ILE A 23 9.75 -4.23 5.41
C ILE A 23 9.42 -4.68 3.98
N PRO A 24 8.65 -5.76 3.78
CA PRO A 24 8.29 -6.24 2.45
C PRO A 24 7.57 -5.19 1.59
N ALA A 25 7.77 -5.27 0.28
CA ALA A 25 6.95 -4.53 -0.67
C ALA A 25 5.46 -4.89 -0.52
N GLY A 26 4.60 -3.89 -0.67
CA GLY A 26 3.16 -3.98 -0.49
C GLY A 26 2.69 -3.84 0.96
N SER A 27 3.58 -3.78 1.96
CA SER A 27 3.17 -3.60 3.36
C SER A 27 2.40 -2.29 3.55
N VAL A 28 1.25 -2.36 4.21
CA VAL A 28 0.45 -1.22 4.64
C VAL A 28 0.77 -0.97 6.09
N ALA A 29 1.04 0.29 6.45
CA ALA A 29 1.48 0.63 7.79
C ALA A 29 0.98 2.00 8.26
N ILE A 30 0.96 2.18 9.57
CA ILE A 30 0.62 3.43 10.26
C ILE A 30 1.86 4.00 10.98
N GLY A 31 2.07 5.31 10.87
CA GLY A 31 3.14 6.01 11.58
C GLY A 31 2.73 7.43 11.96
N GLY A 32 2.38 7.62 13.24
CA GLY A 32 1.70 8.82 13.72
C GLY A 32 0.29 8.90 13.12
N ASP A 33 -0.08 10.10 12.66
CA ASP A 33 -1.40 10.38 12.07
C ASP A 33 -1.49 10.02 10.58
N GLN A 34 -0.55 9.22 10.07
CA GLN A 34 -0.47 8.87 8.66
C GLN A 34 -0.55 7.37 8.45
N THR A 35 -1.17 6.98 7.33
CA THR A 35 -1.07 5.63 6.78
C THR A 35 -0.30 5.68 5.47
N GLY A 36 0.21 4.54 5.03
CA GLY A 36 0.99 4.45 3.83
C GLY A 36 1.26 3.03 3.40
N ILE A 37 1.80 2.87 2.21
CA ILE A 37 2.12 1.58 1.64
C ILE A 37 3.50 1.60 0.98
N TYR A 38 4.30 0.58 1.31
CA TYR A 38 5.68 0.40 0.86
C TYR A 38 5.71 -0.12 -0.60
N PRO A 39 6.20 0.64 -1.59
CA PRO A 39 6.21 0.18 -2.99
C PRO A 39 7.34 -0.82 -3.28
N LYS A 40 8.36 -0.87 -2.42
CA LYS A 40 9.51 -1.76 -2.51
C LYS A 40 9.94 -2.18 -1.12
N SER A 41 10.76 -3.23 -1.04
CA SER A 41 11.38 -3.63 0.22
C SER A 41 12.33 -2.53 0.72
N SER A 42 12.17 -2.09 1.96
CA SER A 42 13.01 -1.05 2.57
C SER A 42 12.94 -1.06 4.10
N PRO A 43 13.93 -0.48 4.80
CA PRO A 43 13.80 -0.23 6.24
C PRO A 43 12.61 0.67 6.58
N GLY A 44 12.08 0.56 7.79
CA GLY A 44 11.01 1.44 8.24
C GLY A 44 10.56 1.22 9.70
N GLY A 45 10.11 2.30 10.33
CA GLY A 45 9.61 2.30 11.72
C GLY A 45 8.09 2.35 11.84
N TRP A 46 7.34 2.12 10.77
CA TRP A 46 5.87 2.19 10.84
C TRP A 46 5.28 0.87 11.33
N ASN A 47 4.13 0.93 11.97
CA ASN A 47 3.39 -0.23 12.46
C ASN A 47 2.68 -0.90 11.29
N ILE A 48 3.15 -2.09 10.89
CA ILE A 48 2.58 -2.84 9.77
C ILE A 48 1.23 -3.40 10.21
N ILE A 49 0.19 -3.14 9.42
CA ILE A 49 -1.19 -3.57 9.69
C ILE A 49 -1.74 -4.52 8.63
N GLY A 50 -1.03 -4.69 7.51
CA GLY A 50 -1.45 -5.55 6.42
C GLY A 50 -0.49 -5.50 5.24
N ARG A 51 -0.87 -6.16 4.14
CA ARG A 51 -0.09 -6.19 2.90
C ARG A 51 -1.02 -6.27 1.70
N SER A 52 -0.67 -5.55 0.63
CA SER A 52 -1.30 -5.67 -0.68
C SER A 52 -0.40 -6.46 -1.64
N PRO A 53 -0.95 -7.34 -2.49
CA PRO A 53 -0.21 -7.98 -3.56
C PRO A 53 0.01 -7.04 -4.77
N VAL A 54 -0.70 -5.91 -4.83
CA VAL A 54 -0.65 -4.99 -5.98
C VAL A 54 0.68 -4.24 -6.05
N PRO A 55 1.42 -4.32 -7.19
CA PRO A 55 2.62 -3.52 -7.40
C PRO A 55 2.23 -2.04 -7.55
N LEU A 56 2.87 -1.19 -6.75
CA LEU A 56 2.57 0.25 -6.73
C LEU A 56 3.47 1.07 -7.64
N PHE A 57 4.61 0.49 -8.01
CA PHE A 57 5.64 1.13 -8.81
C PHE A 57 6.26 0.09 -9.76
N ASP A 58 6.32 0.41 -11.04
CA ASP A 58 7.03 -0.34 -12.05
C ASP A 58 7.62 0.64 -13.06
N ILE A 59 8.94 0.62 -13.23
CA ILE A 59 9.65 1.53 -14.12
C ILE A 59 9.30 1.32 -15.59
N ASN A 60 8.80 0.14 -15.95
CA ASN A 60 8.45 -0.20 -17.33
C ASN A 60 7.01 0.24 -17.69
N ASN A 61 6.20 0.65 -16.71
CA ASN A 61 4.85 1.15 -16.93
C ASN A 61 4.85 2.66 -17.18
N ASN A 62 3.86 3.13 -17.96
CA ASN A 62 3.59 4.55 -18.16
C ASN A 62 2.12 4.88 -17.80
N PRO A 63 1.84 5.55 -16.67
CA PRO A 63 2.80 6.06 -15.68
C PRO A 63 3.46 4.94 -14.84
N PRO A 64 4.66 5.18 -14.27
CA PRO A 64 5.35 4.17 -13.46
C PRO A 64 4.75 4.00 -12.06
N THR A 65 3.81 4.85 -11.65
CA THR A 65 3.11 4.78 -10.36
C THR A 65 1.62 4.58 -10.57
N VAL A 66 0.98 3.84 -9.65
CA VAL A 66 -0.47 3.59 -9.70
C VAL A 66 -1.33 4.77 -9.24
N ALA A 67 -0.72 5.77 -8.62
CA ALA A 67 -1.40 6.95 -8.07
C ALA A 67 -0.52 8.20 -8.21
N ARG A 68 -1.17 9.37 -8.20
CA ARG A 68 -0.58 10.70 -8.21
C ARG A 68 -0.97 11.46 -6.94
N ALA A 69 -0.27 12.55 -6.66
CA ALA A 69 -0.64 13.44 -5.55
C ALA A 69 -2.06 13.98 -5.78
N GLY A 70 -2.91 13.88 -4.76
CA GLY A 70 -4.33 14.25 -4.84
C GLY A 70 -5.28 13.06 -5.04
N ASP A 71 -4.79 11.90 -5.47
CA ASP A 71 -5.63 10.71 -5.61
C ASP A 71 -6.06 10.15 -4.24
N LEU A 72 -7.28 9.62 -4.18
CA LEU A 72 -7.79 8.90 -3.03
C LEU A 72 -7.48 7.41 -3.14
N ILE A 73 -7.02 6.81 -2.03
CA ILE A 73 -6.71 5.38 -1.95
C ILE A 73 -7.71 4.72 -1.00
N ARG A 74 -8.35 3.65 -1.47
CA ARG A 74 -9.22 2.79 -0.66
C ARG A 74 -8.59 1.42 -0.50
N PHE A 75 -8.24 1.07 0.74
CA PHE A 75 -7.85 -0.30 1.07
C PHE A 75 -9.11 -1.17 1.19
N VAL A 76 -9.07 -2.35 0.59
CA VAL A 76 -10.16 -3.34 0.66
C VAL A 76 -9.63 -4.54 1.43
N PRO A 77 -10.27 -4.95 2.54
CA PRO A 77 -9.86 -6.14 3.28
C PRO A 77 -10.10 -7.38 2.42
N ILE A 78 -9.09 -8.25 2.39
CA ILE A 78 -9.12 -9.54 1.70
C ILE A 78 -8.54 -10.60 2.63
N ASP A 79 -8.92 -11.85 2.44
CA ASP A 79 -8.30 -12.98 3.11
C ASP A 79 -6.98 -13.42 2.44
N HIS A 80 -6.33 -14.42 3.03
CA HIS A 80 -5.06 -14.93 2.54
C HIS A 80 -5.19 -15.63 1.18
N GLN A 81 -6.29 -16.33 0.91
CA GLN A 81 -6.47 -17.02 -0.37
C GLN A 81 -6.66 -15.99 -1.49
N GLN A 82 -7.48 -14.97 -1.25
CA GLN A 82 -7.67 -13.85 -2.16
C GLN A 82 -6.35 -13.11 -2.43
N PHE A 83 -5.49 -12.96 -1.42
CA PHE A 83 -4.16 -12.38 -1.61
C PHE A 83 -3.34 -13.21 -2.62
N LEU A 84 -3.29 -14.53 -2.43
CA LEU A 84 -2.55 -15.44 -3.32
C LEU A 84 -3.12 -15.44 -4.74
N ASP A 85 -4.45 -15.44 -4.88
CA ASP A 85 -5.12 -15.43 -6.17
C ASP A 85 -4.85 -14.12 -6.93
N ILE A 86 -4.90 -12.97 -6.25
CA ILE A 86 -4.58 -11.68 -6.85
C ILE A 86 -3.10 -11.63 -7.26
N ASP A 87 -2.18 -12.09 -6.42
CA ASP A 87 -0.75 -12.15 -6.74
C ASP A 87 -0.48 -13.03 -7.98
N ALA A 88 -1.13 -14.19 -8.07
CA ALA A 88 -1.04 -15.07 -9.24
C ALA A 88 -1.57 -14.38 -10.51
N ARG A 89 -2.73 -13.71 -10.42
CA ARG A 89 -3.31 -12.96 -11.55
C ARG A 89 -2.46 -11.77 -11.96
N ILE A 90 -1.79 -11.08 -11.04
CA ILE A 90 -0.83 -10.01 -11.35
C ILE A 90 0.34 -10.58 -12.15
N LYS A 91 0.92 -11.70 -11.71
CA LYS A 91 2.03 -12.38 -12.40
C LYS A 91 1.63 -12.85 -13.80
N ALA A 92 0.37 -13.24 -14.00
CA ALA A 92 -0.18 -13.59 -15.30
C ALA A 92 -0.57 -12.38 -16.17
N GLY A 93 -0.54 -11.15 -15.64
CA GLY A 93 -1.00 -9.94 -16.34
C GLY A 93 -2.52 -9.81 -16.45
N GLU A 94 -3.28 -10.58 -15.65
CA GLU A 94 -4.74 -10.69 -15.70
C GLU A 94 -5.46 -9.88 -14.61
N TYR A 95 -4.69 -9.18 -13.78
CA TYR A 95 -5.23 -8.30 -12.75
C TYR A 95 -5.32 -6.86 -13.24
N LYS A 96 -6.48 -6.25 -13.06
CA LYS A 96 -6.70 -4.82 -13.33
C LYS A 96 -7.02 -4.10 -12.03
N LEU A 97 -6.19 -3.11 -11.70
CA LEU A 97 -6.46 -2.21 -10.58
C LEU A 97 -7.73 -1.40 -10.86
N GLN A 98 -8.61 -1.30 -9.86
CA GLN A 98 -9.81 -0.49 -9.98
C GLN A 98 -9.47 0.99 -9.76
N ILE A 99 -9.74 1.81 -10.78
CA ILE A 99 -9.61 3.26 -10.71
C ILE A 99 -10.99 3.84 -10.97
N LYS A 100 -11.48 4.68 -10.06
CA LYS A 100 -12.78 5.35 -10.16
C LYS A 100 -12.58 6.86 -10.12
N PRO A 101 -13.37 7.65 -10.88
CA PRO A 101 -13.37 9.10 -10.76
C PRO A 101 -13.86 9.51 -9.35
N GLY A 102 -13.25 10.55 -8.77
CA GLY A 102 -13.43 10.95 -7.38
C GLY A 102 -14.75 11.66 -7.02
N ASN A 103 -15.86 11.25 -7.63
CA ASN A 103 -17.18 11.87 -7.43
C ASN A 103 -18.16 11.03 -6.57
N ASP A 104 -17.68 10.00 -5.85
CA ASP A 104 -18.50 9.18 -4.95
C ASP A 104 -17.88 9.02 -3.55
#